data_AF-A0A946S4D2-F1
#
_entry.id   AF-A0A946S4D2-F1
#
_cell.length_a   1.000
_cell.length_b   1.000
_cell.length_c   1.000
_cell.angle_alpha   90.00
_cell.angle_beta   90.00
_cell.angle_gamma   90.00
#
_symmetry.space_group_name_H-M   'P 1'
#
loop_
_entity.id
_entity.type
_entity.pdbx_description
1 polymer ?
#
loop_
_entity_poly.entity_id
_entity_poly.type
_entity_poly.pdbx_seq_one_letter_code
_entity_poly.pdbx_strand_id
1 'polypeptide(L)'
;MKNILLSLFCTTTLLSVAQVQINTTGNFNDPSYLIDNVLIGNGVLTSNHSYIGDSSQIGFFKDPMGLIGIDSGFVLSTGGVDSIGNTGSDTLPWWDYIYDSAWNIIDSTPALDTYFLSTSLMGNSDPDLLTIANSVPGLIGQTFTVSSTGDAAILEFDFVPSADTVTFNYVFASEEYLTFVNSNYNDVFAFLISGPGITGPYASPPAFPGGAINIAVVPNSNPSLPITISTVNNTLNSQYYNHDSAATVSAFNGYTDVFTASAAVIPCNVYHIKLAIADGSDDSHDSGVFFEAGSFDATEPGALTVNTVTTNVECFGDSNGTAAACISGGVAPYVTNWFGVNPNNLNAGTYNVSITDAQGTFGTTSFTILSPSQIIVSVTQNGNQLQSTVIGGTPGYSYNWTLAGLSVGTTANFIPTQIGSYILTITDTNGCVASSNPVNITITPTWDCDVQGNCVDPGTGNGIYPTQAACIAVCEVTAIEEQNYNKKLLKITDILGREVNEKRNTTLFYIYNDGTVEKKIIIE
;
A
#
# COMPACT_ATOMS: atom_id res chain seq x y z
N MET A 1 12.88 26.27 86.80
CA MET A 1 13.65 25.71 85.67
C MET A 1 12.64 25.11 84.69
N LYS A 2 12.37 25.82 83.58
CA LYS A 2 11.46 25.39 82.52
C LYS A 2 12.28 24.58 81.52
N ASN A 3 11.99 23.28 81.39
CA ASN A 3 12.57 22.47 80.33
C ASN A 3 11.77 22.71 79.05
N ILE A 4 12.32 23.53 78.16
CA ILE A 4 11.81 23.71 76.80
C ILE A 4 12.44 22.59 75.97
N LEU A 5 11.64 21.57 75.64
CA LEU A 5 11.95 20.61 74.58
C LEU A 5 11.73 21.34 73.25
N LEU A 6 12.82 21.74 72.59
CA LEU A 6 12.76 22.26 71.23
C LEU A 6 12.78 21.05 70.28
N SER A 7 11.62 20.50 69.94
CA SER A 7 11.53 19.54 68.84
C SER A 7 11.67 20.31 67.53
N LEU A 8 12.86 20.28 66.95
CA LEU A 8 13.07 20.72 65.57
C LEU A 8 12.34 19.72 64.67
N PHE A 9 11.08 19.99 64.34
CA PHE A 9 10.40 19.32 63.23
C PHE A 9 11.09 19.81 61.95
N CYS A 10 12.12 19.08 61.53
CA CYS A 10 12.61 19.18 60.17
C CYS A 10 11.53 18.54 59.30
N THR A 11 10.55 19.33 58.85
CA THR A 11 9.69 18.95 57.75
C THR A 11 10.55 18.98 56.49
N THR A 12 11.26 17.89 56.24
CA THR A 12 11.74 17.59 54.88
C THR A 12 10.49 17.34 54.05
N THR A 13 9.95 18.39 53.46
CA THR A 13 9.06 18.24 52.30
C THR A 13 9.92 17.61 51.21
N LEU A 14 9.79 16.29 51.06
CA LEU A 14 10.14 15.61 49.82
C LEU A 14 9.24 16.23 48.75
N LEU A 15 9.72 17.29 48.10
CA LEU A 15 9.19 17.72 46.82
C LEU A 15 9.62 16.65 45.83
N SER A 16 8.81 15.62 45.64
CA SER A 16 8.87 14.87 44.39
C SER A 16 8.39 15.83 43.32
N VAL A 17 9.30 16.44 42.57
CA VAL A 17 8.96 17.06 41.28
C VAL A 17 8.38 15.92 40.43
N ALA A 18 7.09 15.99 40.11
CA ALA A 18 6.47 14.97 39.28
C ALA A 18 6.88 15.25 37.83
N GLN A 19 7.75 14.41 37.29
CA GLN A 19 8.22 14.48 35.91
C GLN A 19 7.13 14.01 34.93
N VAL A 20 7.41 14.16 33.63
CA VAL A 20 6.63 13.49 32.58
C VAL A 20 6.56 11.99 32.89
N GLN A 21 5.39 11.39 32.78
CA GLN A 21 5.16 9.98 33.12
C GLN A 21 5.01 9.16 31.85
N ILE A 22 5.86 8.16 31.67
CA ILE A 22 5.79 7.23 30.54
C ILE A 22 4.99 5.98 30.87
N ASN A 23 4.26 5.50 29.88
CA ASN A 23 3.56 4.23 29.91
C ASN A 23 3.74 3.50 28.58
N THR A 24 4.40 2.35 28.65
CA THR A 24 4.62 1.42 27.52
C THR A 24 3.81 0.14 27.67
N THR A 25 2.93 0.05 28.67
CA THR A 25 2.16 -1.17 28.95
C THR A 25 0.89 -1.29 28.11
N GLY A 26 0.47 -2.52 27.82
CA GLY A 26 -0.76 -2.77 27.05
C GLY A 26 -0.60 -2.34 25.59
N ASN A 27 -1.48 -1.45 25.12
CA ASN A 27 -1.42 -0.91 23.75
C ASN A 27 -0.61 0.39 23.67
N PHE A 28 -0.02 0.88 24.76
CA PHE A 28 0.67 2.17 24.79
C PHE A 28 2.09 2.14 24.24
N ASN A 29 2.53 1.01 23.68
CA ASN A 29 3.69 0.88 22.80
C ASN A 29 3.32 0.31 21.41
N ASP A 30 2.02 0.23 21.10
CA ASP A 30 1.51 -0.18 19.79
C ASP A 30 1.36 1.06 18.89
N PRO A 31 2.15 1.18 17.81
CA PRO A 31 2.15 2.37 16.97
C PRO A 31 0.80 2.65 16.29
N SER A 32 0.08 1.61 15.85
CA SER A 32 -1.25 1.77 15.26
C SER A 32 -2.26 2.27 16.30
N TYR A 33 -2.19 1.75 17.52
CA TYR A 33 -3.03 2.23 18.60
C TYR A 33 -2.75 3.70 18.93
N LEU A 34 -1.48 4.08 19.02
CA LEU A 34 -1.07 5.45 19.33
C LEU A 34 -1.47 6.43 18.22
N ILE A 35 -1.41 6.04 16.95
CA ILE A 35 -1.98 6.87 15.87
C ILE A 35 -3.49 7.03 16.10
N ASP A 36 -4.24 5.93 16.04
CA ASP A 36 -5.71 6.00 15.93
C ASP A 36 -6.41 6.47 17.22
N ASN A 37 -5.78 6.29 18.38
CA ASN A 37 -6.42 6.54 19.68
C ASN A 37 -5.75 7.64 20.50
N VAL A 38 -4.55 8.08 20.12
CA VAL A 38 -3.82 9.13 20.85
C VAL A 38 -3.56 10.34 19.95
N LEU A 39 -2.89 10.19 18.81
CA LEU A 39 -2.47 11.31 17.96
C LEU A 39 -3.64 12.00 17.24
N ILE A 40 -4.53 11.20 16.64
CA ILE A 40 -5.53 11.70 15.69
C ILE A 40 -6.58 12.57 16.38
N GLY A 41 -6.69 13.79 15.85
CA GLY A 41 -7.72 14.77 16.16
C GLY A 41 -8.96 14.61 15.29
N ASN A 42 -9.70 15.70 15.11
CA ASN A 42 -10.90 15.71 14.28
C ASN A 42 -10.57 15.91 12.80
N GLY A 43 -11.51 15.49 11.94
CA GLY A 43 -11.41 15.78 10.51
C GLY A 43 -10.29 15.03 9.79
N VAL A 44 -9.73 13.98 10.39
CA VAL A 44 -8.71 13.13 9.77
C VAL A 44 -9.15 11.67 9.83
N LEU A 45 -9.01 10.96 8.71
CA LEU A 45 -9.11 9.50 8.65
C LEU A 45 -7.73 8.93 8.36
N THR A 46 -7.34 7.85 9.02
CA THR A 46 -6.03 7.19 8.88
C THR A 46 -6.16 5.79 8.30
N SER A 47 -5.09 5.33 7.64
CA SER A 47 -4.94 3.96 7.14
C SER A 47 -3.46 3.64 6.89
N ASN A 48 -3.15 2.38 6.54
CA ASN A 48 -1.81 1.95 6.13
C ASN A 48 -0.70 2.32 7.13
N HIS A 49 -0.95 2.14 8.43
CA HIS A 49 0.07 2.39 9.45
C HIS A 49 1.25 1.42 9.30
N SER A 50 2.45 1.94 9.50
CA SER A 50 3.70 1.18 9.53
C SER A 50 4.63 1.81 10.56
N TYR A 51 5.44 0.96 11.19
CA TYR A 51 6.45 1.40 12.14
C TYR A 51 7.75 0.63 11.91
N ILE A 52 8.86 1.36 11.89
CA ILE A 52 10.22 0.83 11.82
C ILE A 52 10.97 1.41 13.02
N GLY A 53 11.40 0.55 13.93
CA GLY A 53 12.04 0.92 15.19
C GLY A 53 11.91 -0.21 16.22
N ASP A 54 12.60 -0.10 17.34
CA ASP A 54 12.36 -0.99 18.47
C ASP A 54 11.06 -0.60 19.19
N SER A 55 10.33 -1.59 19.71
CA SER A 55 9.15 -1.36 20.56
C SER A 55 9.41 -0.48 21.80
N SER A 56 10.67 -0.35 22.24
CA SER A 56 11.04 0.55 23.34
C SER A 56 11.21 2.01 22.91
N GLN A 57 11.22 2.34 21.62
CA GLN A 57 11.42 3.72 21.11
C GLN A 57 10.12 4.53 21.02
N ILE A 58 8.99 3.93 21.39
CA ILE A 58 7.67 4.55 21.32
C ILE A 58 6.87 4.28 22.58
N GLY A 59 6.22 5.31 23.11
CA GLY A 59 5.43 5.20 24.33
C GLY A 59 4.42 6.31 24.51
N PHE A 60 3.38 6.05 25.30
CA PHE A 60 2.44 7.09 25.73
C PHE A 60 3.01 7.88 26.91
N PHE A 61 2.75 9.18 26.95
CA PHE A 61 3.15 10.03 28.06
C PHE A 61 1.99 10.85 28.65
N LYS A 62 2.14 11.23 29.92
CA LYS A 62 1.34 12.28 30.58
C LYS A 62 2.26 13.26 31.27
N ASP A 63 1.91 14.54 31.19
CA ASP A 63 2.57 15.60 31.92
C ASP A 63 1.56 16.28 32.88
N PRO A 64 1.40 15.74 34.09
CA PRO A 64 0.42 16.26 35.04
C PRO A 64 0.77 17.66 35.57
N MET A 65 1.97 18.15 35.30
CA MET A 65 2.46 19.44 35.77
C MET A 65 2.57 20.48 34.65
N GLY A 66 2.37 20.09 33.39
CA GLY A 66 2.48 20.97 32.22
C GLY A 66 3.89 21.54 32.00
N LEU A 67 4.91 20.75 32.35
CA LEU A 67 6.33 21.06 32.23
C LEU A 67 6.77 21.28 30.78
N ILE A 68 6.34 20.42 29.85
CA ILE A 68 6.65 20.56 28.41
C ILE A 68 5.57 21.33 27.64
N GLY A 69 4.51 21.78 28.33
CA GLY A 69 3.40 22.48 27.70
C GLY A 69 2.43 21.59 26.91
N ILE A 70 2.58 20.26 26.96
CA ILE A 70 1.66 19.27 26.38
C ILE A 70 1.18 18.33 27.50
N ASP A 71 -0.13 18.29 27.75
CA ASP A 71 -0.71 17.51 28.87
C ASP A 71 -0.52 15.99 28.71
N SER A 72 -0.62 15.47 27.48
CA SER A 72 -0.45 14.05 27.17
C SER A 72 -0.28 13.80 25.68
N GLY A 73 0.19 12.62 25.34
CA GLY A 73 0.51 12.30 23.96
C GLY A 73 1.28 11.00 23.82
N PHE A 74 2.01 10.86 22.72
CA PHE A 74 3.02 9.81 22.58
C PHE A 74 4.37 10.41 22.21
N VAL A 75 5.43 9.69 22.52
CA VAL A 75 6.81 10.08 22.24
C VAL A 75 7.45 9.07 21.29
N LEU A 76 8.20 9.58 20.31
CA LEU A 76 9.21 8.81 19.58
C LEU A 76 10.58 9.22 20.11
N SER A 77 11.47 8.26 20.34
CA SER A 77 12.83 8.52 20.80
C SER A 77 13.83 7.69 20.03
N THR A 78 15.07 8.18 19.94
CA THR A 78 16.19 7.41 19.43
C THR A 78 16.64 6.33 20.44
N GLY A 79 16.35 6.54 21.73
CA GLY A 79 16.54 5.57 22.80
C GLY A 79 15.26 4.95 23.35
N GLY A 80 15.41 4.25 24.48
CA GLY A 80 14.29 3.59 25.17
C GLY A 80 13.42 4.56 25.98
N VAL A 81 12.16 4.76 25.60
CA VAL A 81 11.26 5.74 26.25
C VAL A 81 11.00 5.47 27.73
N ASP A 82 11.21 4.26 28.25
CA ASP A 82 11.01 3.93 29.67
C ASP A 82 11.94 4.71 30.62
N SER A 83 13.03 5.27 30.09
CA SER A 83 13.94 6.16 30.85
C SER A 83 13.42 7.59 30.90
N ILE A 84 12.61 7.99 29.93
CA ILE A 84 11.86 9.24 29.97
C ILE A 84 10.87 9.10 31.15
N GLY A 85 10.92 10.05 32.07
CA GLY A 85 10.14 10.13 33.29
C GLY A 85 10.81 9.66 34.58
N ASN A 86 12.05 9.14 34.51
CA ASN A 86 12.79 8.75 35.71
C ASN A 86 13.67 9.89 36.25
N THR A 87 13.76 10.00 37.58
CA THR A 87 14.67 10.97 38.22
C THR A 87 16.12 10.56 37.97
N GLY A 88 16.74 11.12 36.93
CA GLY A 88 18.18 11.16 36.74
C GLY A 88 18.64 12.61 36.82
N SER A 89 19.75 12.87 37.52
CA SER A 89 20.51 14.11 37.32
C SER A 89 21.59 13.80 36.29
N ASP A 90 21.65 14.60 35.22
CA ASP A 90 22.72 14.53 34.23
C ASP A 90 24.08 14.61 34.94
N THR A 91 24.86 13.51 34.91
CA THR A 91 26.24 13.55 35.37
C THR A 91 27.13 13.92 34.21
N LEU A 92 27.28 15.22 34.02
CA LEU A 92 28.48 15.74 33.38
C LEU A 92 29.70 15.15 34.12
N PRO A 93 30.65 14.52 33.41
CA PRO A 93 31.88 14.03 34.03
C PRO A 93 32.55 15.15 34.85
N TRP A 94 33.32 14.86 35.91
CA TRP A 94 33.93 15.83 36.86
C TRP A 94 34.84 16.96 36.27
N TRP A 95 34.90 17.06 34.94
CA TRP A 95 35.68 17.95 34.12
C TRP A 95 34.81 18.78 33.14
N ASP A 96 33.51 18.48 33.06
CA ASP A 96 32.58 19.10 32.12
C ASP A 96 31.67 20.07 32.89
N TYR A 97 32.11 21.32 32.97
CA TYR A 97 31.38 22.42 33.59
C TYR A 97 30.58 23.14 32.50
N ILE A 98 29.44 23.74 32.85
CA ILE A 98 28.76 24.63 31.89
C ILE A 98 29.63 25.89 31.75
N TYR A 99 29.97 26.26 30.52
CA TYR A 99 30.75 27.44 30.20
C TYR A 99 29.91 28.50 29.48
N ASP A 100 30.12 29.77 29.80
CA ASP A 100 29.61 30.86 28.96
C ASP A 100 30.41 30.95 27.64
N SER A 101 29.98 31.84 26.73
CA SER A 101 30.67 32.09 25.46
C SER A 101 32.13 32.60 25.61
N ALA A 102 32.57 32.91 26.83
CA ALA A 102 33.92 33.35 27.17
C ALA A 102 34.69 32.29 27.98
N TRP A 103 34.21 31.05 28.03
CA TRP A 103 34.81 29.92 28.75
C TRP A 103 34.86 30.08 30.28
N ASN A 104 33.96 30.85 30.88
CA ASN A 104 33.82 30.91 32.33
C ASN A 104 32.85 29.83 32.83
N ILE A 105 33.23 29.12 33.90
CA ILE A 105 32.37 28.15 34.58
C ILE A 105 31.17 28.87 35.20
N ILE A 106 29.96 28.53 34.73
CA ILE A 106 28.68 29.09 35.19
C ILE A 106 27.90 28.13 36.10
N ASP A 107 28.24 26.84 36.13
CA ASP A 107 27.70 25.87 37.09
C ASP A 107 28.78 24.85 37.51
N SER A 108 28.83 24.50 38.82
CA SER A 108 29.90 23.70 39.45
C SER A 108 29.41 22.60 40.41
N THR A 109 28.11 22.28 40.42
CA THR A 109 27.58 21.22 41.31
C THR A 109 27.78 19.81 40.72
N PRO A 110 28.32 18.84 41.48
CA PRO A 110 28.51 17.47 41.00
C PRO A 110 27.23 16.62 41.14
N ALA A 111 26.82 15.99 40.05
CA ALA A 111 25.64 15.12 39.98
C ALA A 111 26.01 13.63 40.16
N LEU A 112 25.04 12.82 40.60
CA LEU A 112 25.13 11.36 40.81
C LEU A 112 24.22 10.65 39.79
N ASP A 113 24.78 9.68 39.07
CA ASP A 113 24.15 9.02 37.92
C ASP A 113 23.27 7.85 38.36
N THR A 114 22.10 7.71 37.73
CA THR A 114 21.58 6.43 37.23
C THR A 114 20.54 6.73 36.14
N TYR A 115 20.78 6.25 34.92
CA TYR A 115 19.90 6.11 33.75
C TYR A 115 20.21 7.05 32.58
N PHE A 116 21.21 6.65 31.78
CA PHE A 116 21.25 6.95 30.34
C PHE A 116 20.10 6.22 29.64
N LEU A 117 19.57 6.81 28.57
CA LEU A 117 18.67 6.17 27.60
C LEU A 117 19.39 5.04 26.80
N SER A 118 20.42 4.39 27.38
CA SER A 118 21.44 3.55 26.72
C SER A 118 20.99 2.14 26.32
N THR A 119 19.78 1.95 25.83
CA THR A 119 19.59 0.84 24.89
C THR A 119 20.11 1.32 23.55
N SER A 120 21.37 1.04 23.23
CA SER A 120 21.83 1.12 21.83
C SER A 120 21.05 0.09 21.03
N LEU A 121 20.26 0.57 20.08
CA LEU A 121 19.26 -0.19 19.35
C LEU A 121 19.71 -0.39 17.90
N MET A 122 20.64 -1.34 17.69
CA MET A 122 21.19 -1.58 16.36
C MET A 122 20.13 -1.61 15.21
N GLY A 123 20.22 -0.64 14.30
CA GLY A 123 20.30 -0.99 12.88
C GLY A 123 19.38 -0.29 11.87
N ASN A 124 18.56 0.69 12.26
CA ASN A 124 17.75 1.43 11.30
C ASN A 124 18.34 2.83 11.04
N SER A 125 18.35 3.23 9.77
CA SER A 125 18.74 4.58 9.35
C SER A 125 17.76 5.08 8.29
N ASP A 126 17.70 6.39 8.12
CA ASP A 126 16.88 7.01 7.10
C ASP A 126 17.73 8.01 6.27
N PRO A 127 17.82 7.82 4.94
CA PRO A 127 18.58 8.72 4.06
C PRO A 127 18.03 10.15 3.96
N ASP A 128 16.71 10.34 4.12
CA ASP A 128 16.11 11.68 4.10
C ASP A 128 16.48 12.43 5.39
N LEU A 129 16.47 11.75 6.54
CA LEU A 129 16.96 12.32 7.81
C LEU A 129 18.44 12.72 7.71
N LEU A 130 19.30 11.88 7.13
CA LEU A 130 20.72 12.22 6.91
C LEU A 130 20.88 13.44 5.97
N THR A 131 20.03 13.54 4.95
CA THR A 131 19.99 14.67 4.02
C THR A 131 19.55 15.95 4.74
N ILE A 132 18.56 15.86 5.62
CA ILE A 132 18.07 16.98 6.44
C ILE A 132 19.14 17.45 7.41
N ALA A 133 19.76 16.54 8.15
CA ALA A 133 20.82 16.86 9.10
C ALA A 133 21.97 17.62 8.42
N ASN A 134 22.40 17.16 7.25
CA ASN A 134 23.46 17.82 6.48
C ASN A 134 23.03 19.09 5.73
N SER A 135 21.73 19.40 5.67
CA SER A 135 21.25 20.69 5.15
C SER A 135 21.46 21.84 6.14
N VAL A 136 21.46 21.55 7.44
CA VAL A 136 21.49 22.55 8.52
C VAL A 136 22.79 23.36 8.58
N PRO A 137 24.01 22.76 8.60
CA PRO A 137 25.25 23.50 8.82
C PRO A 137 25.41 24.72 7.90
N GLY A 138 25.18 24.53 6.59
CA GLY A 138 25.28 25.59 5.60
C GLY A 138 24.24 26.71 5.80
N LEU A 139 23.04 26.38 6.29
CA LEU A 139 21.97 27.35 6.54
C LEU A 139 22.25 28.23 7.76
N ILE A 140 22.99 27.72 8.75
CA ILE A 140 23.35 28.45 9.98
C ILE A 140 24.80 28.96 9.99
N GLY A 141 25.53 28.82 8.88
CA GLY A 141 26.90 29.31 8.74
C GLY A 141 27.96 28.48 9.49
N GLN A 142 27.68 27.20 9.74
CA GLN A 142 28.58 26.23 10.38
C GLN A 142 29.13 25.22 9.35
N THR A 143 30.10 24.38 9.75
CA THR A 143 30.84 23.50 8.82
C THR A 143 30.98 22.05 9.27
N PHE A 144 30.11 21.56 10.16
CA PHE A 144 30.09 20.16 10.56
C PHE A 144 29.35 19.29 9.54
N THR A 145 29.51 17.96 9.65
CA THR A 145 28.84 16.98 8.79
C THR A 145 28.40 15.80 9.65
N VAL A 146 27.13 15.43 9.51
CA VAL A 146 26.59 14.20 10.10
C VAL A 146 26.90 13.06 9.14
N SER A 147 27.68 12.08 9.59
CA SER A 147 28.20 10.99 8.75
C SER A 147 27.20 9.86 8.50
N SER A 148 26.24 9.69 9.40
CA SER A 148 25.27 8.60 9.42
C SER A 148 24.08 8.99 10.28
N THR A 149 22.94 8.36 10.02
CA THR A 149 21.82 8.32 10.96
C THR A 149 21.74 6.94 11.60
N GLY A 150 21.50 6.89 12.91
CA GLY A 150 21.40 5.68 13.73
C GLY A 150 20.05 5.57 14.43
N ASP A 151 19.74 4.37 14.91
CA ASP A 151 18.62 4.07 15.81
C ASP A 151 17.29 4.73 15.42
N ALA A 152 16.99 4.73 14.12
CA ALA A 152 15.85 5.46 13.59
C ALA A 152 14.50 4.84 14.05
N ALA A 153 13.67 5.67 14.66
CA ALA A 153 12.26 5.39 14.95
C ALA A 153 11.39 6.13 13.93
N ILE A 154 10.70 5.36 13.08
CA ILE A 154 9.98 5.87 11.91
C ILE A 154 8.54 5.36 11.96
N LEU A 155 7.60 6.28 12.13
CA LEU A 155 6.16 6.02 12.12
C LEU A 155 5.56 6.60 10.84
N GLU A 156 4.91 5.75 10.05
CA GLU A 156 4.32 6.13 8.76
C GLU A 156 2.84 5.77 8.70
N PHE A 157 2.04 6.60 8.05
CA PHE A 157 0.65 6.29 7.75
C PHE A 157 0.10 7.15 6.62
N ASP A 158 -0.95 6.63 5.98
CA ASP A 158 -1.76 7.40 5.06
C ASP A 158 -2.89 8.11 5.83
N PHE A 159 -3.22 9.33 5.40
CA PHE A 159 -4.32 10.07 5.97
C PHE A 159 -5.16 10.80 4.92
N VAL A 160 -6.42 11.03 5.24
CA VAL A 160 -7.37 11.82 4.46
C VAL A 160 -7.82 13.00 5.32
N PRO A 161 -7.42 14.24 5.00
CA PRO A 161 -7.86 15.43 5.71
C PRO A 161 -9.23 15.89 5.22
N SER A 162 -10.01 16.47 6.12
CA SER A 162 -11.31 17.07 5.81
C SER A 162 -11.22 18.56 5.47
N ALA A 163 -10.19 19.24 5.97
CA ALA A 163 -9.89 20.64 5.69
C ALA A 163 -8.71 20.79 4.72
N ASP A 164 -8.44 22.03 4.32
CA ASP A 164 -7.33 22.40 3.42
C ASP A 164 -5.98 22.55 4.14
N THR A 165 -5.98 22.31 5.45
CA THR A 165 -4.82 22.38 6.31
C THR A 165 -4.86 21.21 7.28
N VAL A 166 -3.72 20.54 7.46
CA VAL A 166 -3.51 19.62 8.57
C VAL A 166 -2.47 20.22 9.51
N THR A 167 -2.71 20.10 10.81
CA THR A 167 -1.80 20.57 11.85
C THR A 167 -1.59 19.51 12.92
N PHE A 168 -0.47 19.57 13.64
CA PHE A 168 -0.29 18.87 14.91
C PHE A 168 0.79 19.54 15.75
N ASN A 169 0.69 19.37 17.06
CA ASN A 169 1.60 20.00 18.01
C ASN A 169 2.64 19.00 18.52
N TYR A 170 3.86 19.50 18.75
CA TYR A 170 4.95 18.69 19.22
C TYR A 170 6.00 19.50 20.00
N VAL A 171 6.82 18.79 20.77
CA VAL A 171 8.02 19.30 21.44
C VAL A 171 9.20 18.41 21.08
N PHE A 172 10.34 19.01 20.76
CA PHE A 172 11.60 18.29 20.60
C PHE A 172 12.45 18.45 21.86
N ALA A 173 13.05 17.36 22.33
CA ALA A 173 13.94 17.34 23.49
C ALA A 173 15.18 16.49 23.18
N SER A 174 16.30 16.81 23.82
CA SER A 174 17.57 16.12 23.57
C SER A 174 18.51 16.23 24.78
N GLU A 175 19.36 15.21 24.94
CA GLU A 175 20.50 15.21 25.87
C GLU A 175 21.70 16.00 25.32
N GLU A 176 21.67 16.37 24.04
CA GLU A 176 22.81 16.94 23.34
C GLU A 176 22.95 18.47 23.47
N TYR A 177 21.94 19.14 24.01
CA TYR A 177 21.81 20.61 23.97
C TYR A 177 22.95 21.38 24.63
N LEU A 178 23.60 20.80 25.64
CA LEU A 178 24.67 21.47 26.38
C LEU A 178 26.05 21.31 25.74
N THR A 179 26.28 20.19 25.04
CA THR A 179 27.63 19.75 24.67
C THR A 179 27.83 19.66 23.16
N PHE A 180 26.79 19.34 22.39
CA PHE A 180 26.95 18.90 20.99
C PHE A 180 26.24 19.79 19.96
N VAL A 181 25.71 20.93 20.39
CA VAL A 181 25.22 21.97 19.47
C VAL A 181 26.29 22.36 18.46
N ASN A 182 25.93 22.40 17.17
CA ASN A 182 26.82 22.64 16.03
C ASN A 182 27.93 21.58 15.85
N SER A 183 27.66 20.33 16.23
CA SER A 183 28.57 19.20 16.06
C SER A 183 28.00 18.14 15.10
N ASN A 184 28.80 17.11 14.80
CA ASN A 184 28.34 15.97 13.99
C ASN A 184 27.33 15.07 14.74
N TYR A 185 27.25 15.19 16.06
CA TYR A 185 26.19 14.61 16.90
C TYR A 185 25.08 15.65 16.97
N ASN A 186 24.24 15.61 15.96
CA ASN A 186 23.10 16.50 15.86
C ASN A 186 21.96 15.63 15.40
N ASP A 187 21.28 15.07 16.40
CA ASP A 187 20.11 14.25 16.21
C ASP A 187 19.08 15.00 15.38
N VAL A 188 18.36 14.21 14.60
CA VAL A 188 17.53 14.74 13.54
C VAL A 188 16.18 14.07 13.57
N PHE A 189 15.15 14.89 13.48
CA PHE A 189 13.80 14.42 13.21
C PHE A 189 13.23 15.17 12.00
N ALA A 190 12.22 14.56 11.39
CA ALA A 190 11.51 15.15 10.27
C ALA A 190 10.07 14.66 10.23
N PHE A 191 9.22 15.55 9.75
CA PHE A 191 7.83 15.22 9.41
C PHE A 191 7.70 15.37 7.91
N LEU A 192 7.80 14.26 7.19
CA LEU A 192 7.79 14.24 5.73
C LEU A 192 6.38 13.97 5.24
N ILE A 193 5.75 14.96 4.61
CA ILE A 193 4.42 14.84 4.02
C ILE A 193 4.52 14.76 2.49
N SER A 194 3.77 13.82 1.90
CA SER A 194 3.62 13.64 0.45
C SER A 194 2.16 13.45 0.07
N GLY A 195 1.80 13.84 -1.15
CA GLY A 195 0.43 13.74 -1.64
C GLY A 195 0.09 14.77 -2.73
N PRO A 196 -1.19 14.86 -3.14
CA PRO A 196 -1.60 15.79 -4.19
C PRO A 196 -1.21 17.24 -3.89
N GLY A 197 -0.59 17.89 -4.88
CA GLY A 197 -0.13 19.28 -4.75
C GLY A 197 1.21 19.46 -4.04
N ILE A 198 1.80 18.39 -3.50
CA ILE A 198 3.11 18.42 -2.84
C ILE A 198 4.17 17.86 -3.79
N THR A 199 5.24 18.65 -3.97
CA THR A 199 6.45 18.22 -4.66
C THR A 199 7.64 18.57 -3.77
N GLY A 200 8.51 17.61 -3.50
CA GLY A 200 9.65 17.85 -2.61
C GLY A 200 10.83 16.92 -2.85
N PRO A 201 11.98 17.22 -2.23
CA PRO A 201 13.24 16.54 -2.51
C PRO A 201 13.37 15.17 -1.80
N TYR A 202 12.51 14.90 -0.82
CA TYR A 202 12.60 13.70 0.02
C TYR A 202 11.82 12.54 -0.58
N ALA A 203 12.20 11.32 -0.22
CA ALA A 203 11.54 10.13 -0.72
C ALA A 203 10.09 10.01 -0.22
N SER A 204 9.26 9.33 -1.00
CA SER A 204 7.87 9.03 -0.68
C SER A 204 7.47 7.67 -1.27
N PRO A 205 6.40 7.03 -0.76
CA PRO A 205 5.91 5.77 -1.33
C PRO A 205 5.52 5.92 -2.81
N PRO A 206 5.54 4.83 -3.61
CA PRO A 206 5.22 4.87 -5.03
C PRO A 206 3.84 5.45 -5.38
N ALA A 207 2.87 5.38 -4.46
CA ALA A 207 1.55 5.99 -4.62
C ALA A 207 1.57 7.52 -4.62
N PHE A 208 2.66 8.13 -4.14
CA PHE A 208 2.84 9.58 -4.00
C PHE A 208 4.09 10.05 -4.76
N PRO A 209 4.10 10.04 -6.10
CA PRO A 209 5.32 10.19 -6.90
C PRO A 209 5.97 11.58 -6.88
N GLY A 210 5.35 12.57 -6.22
CA GLY A 210 5.87 13.94 -6.13
C GLY A 210 7.04 14.13 -5.16
N GLY A 211 7.41 13.10 -4.39
CA GLY A 211 8.30 13.23 -3.25
C GLY A 211 7.59 13.84 -2.04
N ALA A 212 8.36 14.11 -0.99
CA ALA A 212 7.87 14.68 0.26
C ALA A 212 8.58 16.00 0.61
N ILE A 213 7.93 16.82 1.44
CA ILE A 213 8.50 18.02 2.06
C ILE A 213 8.59 17.83 3.58
N ASN A 214 9.60 18.44 4.22
CA ASN A 214 9.69 18.47 5.68
C ASN A 214 8.89 19.66 6.23
N ILE A 215 7.97 19.40 7.16
CA ILE A 215 7.15 20.41 7.84
C ILE A 215 7.57 20.65 9.30
N ALA A 216 8.59 19.95 9.79
CA ALA A 216 9.24 20.21 11.08
C ALA A 216 10.27 21.34 10.95
N VAL A 217 9.82 22.59 10.99
CA VAL A 217 10.65 23.76 10.69
C VAL A 217 10.53 24.86 11.75
N VAL A 218 11.61 25.60 11.97
CA VAL A 218 11.63 26.72 12.93
C VAL A 218 10.60 27.76 12.53
N PRO A 219 9.69 28.19 13.43
CA PRO A 219 8.64 29.15 13.08
C PRO A 219 9.19 30.45 12.50
N ASN A 220 8.58 30.91 11.41
CA ASN A 220 8.93 32.16 10.70
C ASN A 220 10.38 32.20 10.15
N SER A 221 11.02 31.06 9.93
CA SER A 221 12.35 30.99 9.30
C SER A 221 12.30 31.20 7.78
N ASN A 222 13.26 31.97 7.25
CA ASN A 222 13.45 32.15 5.81
C ASN A 222 14.96 32.29 5.49
N PRO A 223 15.59 31.32 4.79
CA PRO A 223 14.99 30.09 4.25
C PRO A 223 14.43 29.18 5.35
N SER A 224 13.57 28.24 4.97
CA SER A 224 12.99 27.27 5.90
C SER A 224 14.12 26.50 6.60
N LEU A 225 14.14 26.55 7.94
CA LEU A 225 15.14 25.88 8.77
C LEU A 225 14.54 24.63 9.40
N PRO A 226 15.06 23.42 9.14
CA PRO A 226 14.71 22.23 9.91
C PRO A 226 15.00 22.43 11.40
N ILE A 227 14.18 21.84 12.27
CA ILE A 227 14.44 21.88 13.72
C ILE A 227 15.45 20.79 14.07
N THR A 228 16.54 21.18 14.71
CA THR A 228 17.55 20.32 15.34
C THR A 228 18.10 21.04 16.56
N ILE A 229 18.96 20.38 17.35
CA ILE A 229 19.66 21.05 18.46
C ILE A 229 20.51 22.24 17.98
N SER A 230 20.97 22.23 16.73
CA SER A 230 21.78 23.31 16.15
C SER A 230 20.97 24.50 15.66
N THR A 231 19.66 24.35 15.39
CA THR A 231 18.80 25.44 14.91
C THR A 231 17.94 26.07 15.99
N VAL A 232 17.65 25.39 17.10
CA VAL A 232 16.93 25.94 18.26
C VAL A 232 17.70 25.61 19.53
N ASN A 233 18.50 26.54 20.06
CA ASN A 233 19.34 26.35 21.25
C ASN A 233 19.51 27.65 22.03
N ASN A 234 20.35 27.64 23.07
CA ASN A 234 20.62 28.80 23.93
C ASN A 234 21.15 30.06 23.22
N THR A 235 21.60 29.93 21.96
CA THR A 235 22.20 31.02 21.18
C THR A 235 21.34 31.37 19.96
N LEU A 236 21.03 30.38 19.12
CA LEU A 236 20.26 30.56 17.90
C LEU A 236 18.79 30.16 18.12
N ASN A 237 17.87 31.06 17.79
CA ASN A 237 16.43 30.90 18.06
C ASN A 237 16.12 30.60 19.54
N SER A 238 16.89 31.19 20.45
CA SER A 238 16.83 30.93 21.89
C SER A 238 15.52 31.29 22.55
N GLN A 239 14.68 32.12 21.90
CA GLN A 239 13.32 32.38 22.36
C GLN A 239 12.42 31.14 22.36
N TYR A 240 12.78 30.08 21.61
CA TYR A 240 12.02 28.82 21.55
C TYR A 240 12.73 27.67 22.28
N TYR A 241 13.83 27.95 22.98
CA TYR A 241 14.63 26.93 23.68
C TYR A 241 14.44 27.07 25.18
N ASN A 242 14.10 25.95 25.81
CA ASN A 242 13.94 25.81 27.25
C ASN A 242 15.07 24.93 27.79
N HIS A 243 15.91 25.50 28.65
CA HIS A 243 16.94 24.74 29.34
C HIS A 243 16.36 24.01 30.54
N ASP A 244 16.52 22.68 30.58
CA ASP A 244 16.00 21.86 31.66
C ASP A 244 16.99 21.71 32.83
N SER A 245 17.32 22.83 33.47
CA SER A 245 18.27 22.87 34.60
C SER A 245 17.91 21.99 35.81
N ALA A 246 16.69 21.46 35.87
CA ALA A 246 16.20 20.65 36.98
C ALA A 246 15.75 19.24 36.56
N ALA A 247 16.05 18.82 35.32
CA ALA A 247 15.62 17.53 34.75
C ALA A 247 14.11 17.27 34.92
N THR A 248 13.31 18.32 34.69
CA THR A 248 11.86 18.36 34.82
C THR A 248 11.15 17.50 33.77
N VAL A 249 11.69 17.42 32.56
CA VAL A 249 11.21 16.53 31.47
C VAL A 249 11.84 15.14 31.59
N SER A 250 12.99 15.07 32.28
CA SER A 250 13.82 13.89 32.61
C SER A 250 14.50 13.20 31.43
N ALA A 251 15.68 12.64 31.70
CA ALA A 251 16.74 12.26 30.75
C ALA A 251 17.31 13.43 29.92
N PHE A 252 16.48 14.28 29.32
CA PHE A 252 16.92 15.41 28.49
C PHE A 252 17.39 16.64 29.30
N ASN A 253 18.34 17.41 28.74
CA ASN A 253 18.86 18.64 29.36
C ASN A 253 18.40 19.94 28.66
N GLY A 254 17.60 19.80 27.61
CA GLY A 254 16.89 20.90 26.96
C GLY A 254 15.75 20.42 26.06
N TYR A 255 14.80 21.31 25.81
CA TYR A 255 13.65 21.07 24.95
C TYR A 255 13.16 22.36 24.29
N THR A 256 12.36 22.24 23.23
CA THR A 256 11.76 23.38 22.55
C THR A 256 10.46 23.84 23.21
N ASP A 257 10.01 25.05 22.91
CA ASP A 257 8.59 25.39 23.05
C ASP A 257 7.71 24.41 22.26
N VAL A 258 6.41 24.39 22.57
CA VAL A 258 5.43 23.68 21.76
C VAL A 258 5.37 24.32 20.38
N PHE A 259 5.69 23.54 19.36
CA PHE A 259 5.57 23.93 17.96
C PHE A 259 4.37 23.27 17.30
N THR A 260 3.81 23.96 16.31
CA THR A 260 2.74 23.42 15.46
C THR A 260 3.31 23.16 14.07
N ALA A 261 3.38 21.88 13.68
CA ALA A 261 3.60 21.52 12.29
C ALA A 261 2.32 21.79 11.50
N SER A 262 2.44 22.32 10.30
CA SER A 262 1.30 22.67 9.46
C SER A 262 1.61 22.40 7.99
N ALA A 263 0.65 21.81 7.28
CA ALA A 263 0.75 21.61 5.84
C ALA A 263 -0.56 21.95 5.14
N ALA A 264 -0.44 22.65 4.00
CA ALA A 264 -1.57 22.81 3.09
C ALA A 264 -1.83 21.49 2.38
N VAL A 265 -3.09 21.07 2.38
CA VAL A 265 -3.58 19.80 1.82
C VAL A 265 -4.87 20.06 1.05
N ILE A 266 -5.28 19.12 0.22
CA ILE A 266 -6.54 19.18 -0.51
C ILE A 266 -7.49 18.24 0.21
N PRO A 267 -8.64 18.73 0.71
CA PRO A 267 -9.63 17.89 1.38
C PRO A 267 -9.95 16.62 0.59
N CYS A 268 -10.19 15.52 1.30
CA CYS A 268 -10.67 14.25 0.75
C CYS A 268 -9.72 13.53 -0.22
N ASN A 269 -8.47 13.98 -0.28
CA ASN A 269 -7.42 13.26 -0.98
C ASN A 269 -6.59 12.46 0.02
N VAL A 270 -5.97 11.38 -0.46
CA VAL A 270 -5.05 10.60 0.37
C VAL A 270 -3.68 11.27 0.34
N TYR A 271 -3.11 11.46 1.52
CA TYR A 271 -1.75 11.90 1.76
C TYR A 271 -1.01 10.82 2.54
N HIS A 272 0.31 10.89 2.55
CA HIS A 272 1.17 10.05 3.36
C HIS A 272 2.08 10.92 4.21
N ILE A 273 2.24 10.54 5.48
CA ILE A 273 3.15 11.20 6.40
C ILE A 273 4.11 10.19 7.03
N LYS A 274 5.39 10.57 7.08
CA LYS A 274 6.45 9.92 7.84
C LYS A 274 6.86 10.83 9.00
N LEU A 275 6.71 10.35 10.23
CA LEU A 275 7.22 10.95 11.45
C LEU A 275 8.47 10.16 11.85
N ALA A 276 9.65 10.76 11.73
CA ALA A 276 10.91 10.05 11.94
C ALA A 276 11.85 10.83 12.85
N ILE A 277 12.56 10.12 13.72
CA ILE A 277 13.70 10.61 14.50
C ILE A 277 14.84 9.61 14.42
N ALA A 278 16.09 10.07 14.40
CA ALA A 278 17.30 9.25 14.38
C ALA A 278 18.48 9.99 15.00
N ASP A 279 19.43 9.23 15.54
CA ASP A 279 20.68 9.79 16.07
C ASP A 279 21.57 10.29 14.94
N GLY A 280 22.37 11.32 15.21
CA GLY A 280 23.36 11.83 14.29
C GLY A 280 24.77 11.33 14.61
N SER A 281 25.39 10.51 13.75
CA SER A 281 26.80 10.09 13.88
C SER A 281 27.24 9.32 15.15
N ASP A 282 26.46 9.28 16.22
CA ASP A 282 26.63 8.42 17.40
C ASP A 282 25.31 7.73 17.78
N ASP A 283 25.38 6.94 18.86
CA ASP A 283 24.25 6.19 19.44
C ASP A 283 24.31 6.29 20.99
N SER A 284 24.85 7.40 21.53
CA SER A 284 25.20 7.53 22.96
C SER A 284 24.40 8.57 23.72
N HIS A 285 23.84 9.54 23.01
CA HIS A 285 22.96 10.55 23.52
C HIS A 285 21.65 10.46 22.77
N ASP A 286 20.56 10.56 23.49
CA ASP A 286 19.26 10.28 22.92
C ASP A 286 18.43 11.57 22.80
N SER A 287 17.51 11.53 21.84
CA SER A 287 16.58 12.61 21.57
C SER A 287 15.15 12.07 21.51
N GLY A 288 14.18 12.97 21.72
CA GLY A 288 12.77 12.64 21.77
C GLY A 288 11.89 13.69 21.11
N VAL A 289 10.85 13.24 20.40
CA VAL A 289 9.75 14.08 19.90
C VAL A 289 8.47 13.69 20.61
N PHE A 290 7.91 14.61 21.38
CA PHE A 290 6.63 14.45 22.07
C PHE A 290 5.53 15.03 21.19
N PHE A 291 4.53 14.22 20.82
CA PHE A 291 3.38 14.64 20.02
C PHE A 291 2.14 14.80 20.89
N GLU A 292 1.44 15.93 20.79
CA GLU A 292 0.22 16.18 21.58
C GLU A 292 -0.96 15.30 21.14
N ALA A 293 -1.62 14.70 22.13
CA ALA A 293 -2.81 13.88 21.92
C ALA A 293 -3.95 14.68 21.25
N GLY A 294 -4.54 14.11 20.21
CA GLY A 294 -5.65 14.71 19.46
C GLY A 294 -5.27 15.94 18.64
N SER A 295 -3.98 16.26 18.52
CA SER A 295 -3.53 17.47 17.82
C SER A 295 -3.42 17.28 16.31
N PHE A 296 -3.32 16.04 15.81
CA PHE A 296 -3.31 15.75 14.37
C PHE A 296 -4.69 15.93 13.77
N ASP A 297 -4.98 17.19 13.47
CA ASP A 297 -6.31 17.71 13.18
C ASP A 297 -6.31 18.36 11.80
N ALA A 298 -7.42 18.18 11.10
CA ALA A 298 -7.69 18.86 9.84
C ALA A 298 -9.13 19.39 9.87
N THR A 299 -9.42 20.24 10.86
CA THR A 299 -10.67 20.98 10.93
C THR A 299 -10.50 22.43 10.47
N GLU A 300 -11.52 22.92 9.79
CA GLU A 300 -11.69 24.34 9.54
C GLU A 300 -12.84 24.83 10.42
N PRO A 301 -12.67 25.88 11.25
CA PRO A 301 -13.81 26.53 11.89
C PRO A 301 -14.69 27.17 10.81
N GLY A 302 -15.78 26.50 10.44
CA GLY A 302 -16.57 26.89 9.26
C GLY A 302 -17.88 26.14 9.10
N ALA A 303 -18.53 26.34 7.96
CA ALA A 303 -19.80 25.68 7.62
C ALA A 303 -19.60 24.17 7.42
N LEU A 304 -20.56 23.37 7.90
CA LEU A 304 -20.56 21.92 7.72
C LEU A 304 -20.53 21.56 6.22
N THR A 305 -19.42 20.97 5.80
CA THR A 305 -19.18 20.47 4.44
C THR A 305 -19.05 18.96 4.50
N VAL A 306 -19.70 18.27 3.55
CA VAL A 306 -19.72 16.82 3.47
C VAL A 306 -19.21 16.39 2.11
N ASN A 307 -18.14 15.63 2.12
CA ASN A 307 -17.59 14.96 0.95
C ASN A 307 -17.51 13.45 1.22
N THR A 308 -17.10 12.69 0.22
CA THR A 308 -16.91 11.23 0.35
C THR A 308 -15.65 10.76 -0.33
N VAL A 309 -14.95 9.85 0.32
CA VAL A 309 -13.91 9.02 -0.29
C VAL A 309 -14.52 7.68 -0.64
N THR A 310 -14.25 7.16 -1.84
CA THR A 310 -14.89 5.93 -2.33
C THR A 310 -13.88 4.95 -2.91
N THR A 311 -14.07 3.66 -2.67
CA THR A 311 -13.42 2.59 -3.41
C THR A 311 -14.43 1.94 -4.35
N ASN A 312 -14.06 1.83 -5.63
CA ASN A 312 -14.90 1.23 -6.66
C ASN A 312 -14.96 -0.30 -6.53
N VAL A 313 -15.97 -0.95 -7.11
CA VAL A 313 -16.01 -2.42 -7.13
C VAL A 313 -14.98 -2.99 -8.09
N GLU A 314 -14.39 -4.12 -7.74
CA GLU A 314 -13.29 -4.73 -8.51
C GLU A 314 -13.78 -5.45 -9.76
N CYS A 315 -14.90 -6.18 -9.66
CA CYS A 315 -15.54 -6.87 -10.76
C CYS A 315 -16.97 -6.39 -11.01
N PHE A 316 -17.44 -6.57 -12.24
CA PHE A 316 -18.81 -6.28 -12.59
C PHE A 316 -19.79 -7.14 -11.77
N GLY A 317 -20.72 -6.50 -11.07
CA GLY A 317 -21.73 -7.17 -10.26
C GLY A 317 -21.33 -7.39 -8.79
N ASP A 318 -20.08 -7.11 -8.42
CA ASP A 318 -19.63 -7.20 -7.04
C ASP A 318 -20.27 -6.11 -6.14
N SER A 319 -20.14 -6.30 -4.83
CA SER A 319 -20.60 -5.40 -3.79
C SER A 319 -19.48 -4.93 -2.85
N ASN A 320 -18.21 -5.12 -3.24
CA ASN A 320 -17.04 -4.78 -2.42
C ASN A 320 -16.62 -3.30 -2.51
N GLY A 321 -17.44 -2.44 -3.11
CA GLY A 321 -17.20 -1.01 -3.12
C GLY A 321 -17.43 -0.42 -1.73
N THR A 322 -16.69 0.64 -1.40
CA THR A 322 -16.78 1.29 -0.09
C THR A 322 -16.92 2.79 -0.24
N ALA A 323 -17.47 3.44 0.78
CA ALA A 323 -17.52 4.89 0.91
C ALA A 323 -17.27 5.29 2.37
N ALA A 324 -16.51 6.36 2.58
CA ALA A 324 -16.33 7.01 3.87
C ALA A 324 -16.73 8.47 3.75
N ALA A 325 -17.48 8.98 4.73
CA ALA A 325 -17.79 10.40 4.78
C ALA A 325 -16.57 11.18 5.27
N CYS A 326 -16.20 12.23 4.53
CA CYS A 326 -15.18 13.18 4.92
C CYS A 326 -15.87 14.50 5.27
N ILE A 327 -15.87 14.85 6.55
CA ILE A 327 -16.71 15.91 7.13
C ILE A 327 -15.80 17.02 7.62
N SER A 328 -16.01 18.25 7.15
CA SER A 328 -15.31 19.45 7.64
C SER A 328 -16.27 20.53 8.08
N GLY A 329 -15.81 21.42 8.95
CA GLY A 329 -16.66 22.44 9.58
C GLY A 329 -17.74 21.86 10.50
N GLY A 330 -18.63 22.72 11.00
CA GLY A 330 -19.64 22.33 12.00
C GLY A 330 -19.04 22.06 13.38
N VAL A 331 -19.85 21.48 14.27
CA VAL A 331 -19.45 21.15 15.65
C VAL A 331 -19.61 19.65 15.92
N ALA A 332 -18.50 18.96 16.20
CA ALA A 332 -18.52 17.55 16.60
C ALA A 332 -19.27 17.34 17.94
N PRO A 333 -19.87 16.17 18.20
CA PRO A 333 -19.91 14.97 17.34
C PRO A 333 -20.87 15.07 16.16
N TYR A 334 -20.59 14.31 15.10
CA TYR A 334 -21.42 14.22 13.89
C TYR A 334 -22.28 12.94 13.88
N VAL A 335 -23.53 13.07 13.43
CA VAL A 335 -24.43 11.94 13.15
C VAL A 335 -24.51 11.72 11.65
N THR A 336 -24.18 10.51 11.20
CA THR A 336 -24.23 10.14 9.77
C THR A 336 -25.48 9.32 9.45
N ASN A 337 -26.05 9.56 8.26
CA ASN A 337 -27.18 8.81 7.74
C ASN A 337 -26.95 8.42 6.28
N TRP A 338 -26.77 7.12 6.07
CA TRP A 338 -26.56 6.46 4.77
C TRP A 338 -27.87 5.94 4.15
N PHE A 339 -29.03 6.37 4.65
CA PHE A 339 -30.35 6.01 4.08
C PHE A 339 -30.59 4.50 3.93
N GLY A 340 -30.05 3.70 4.86
CA GLY A 340 -30.22 2.25 4.89
C GLY A 340 -29.20 1.46 4.07
N VAL A 341 -28.21 2.09 3.43
CA VAL A 341 -27.09 1.38 2.79
C VAL A 341 -25.94 1.12 3.76
N ASN A 342 -25.22 0.00 3.54
CA ASN A 342 -23.98 -0.27 4.26
C ASN A 342 -22.80 0.35 3.47
N PRO A 343 -22.15 1.42 3.97
CA PRO A 343 -21.08 2.10 3.24
C PRO A 343 -19.84 1.24 3.01
N ASN A 344 -19.69 0.09 3.69
CA ASN A 344 -18.56 -0.83 3.50
C ASN A 344 -18.86 -2.00 2.55
N ASN A 345 -20.05 -2.03 1.95
CA ASN A 345 -20.48 -3.11 1.05
C ASN A 345 -21.49 -2.57 0.01
N LEU A 346 -20.98 -1.79 -0.95
CA LEU A 346 -21.75 -1.12 -1.99
C LEU A 346 -21.54 -1.77 -3.35
N ASN A 347 -22.63 -2.00 -4.07
CA ASN A 347 -22.59 -2.25 -5.51
C ASN A 347 -22.28 -0.95 -6.28
N ALA A 348 -21.91 -1.07 -7.56
CA ALA A 348 -21.84 0.08 -8.44
C ALA A 348 -23.18 0.82 -8.52
N GLY A 349 -23.15 2.14 -8.41
CA GLY A 349 -24.35 2.98 -8.36
C GLY A 349 -24.10 4.35 -7.75
N THR A 350 -25.15 5.17 -7.71
CA THR A 350 -25.15 6.50 -7.08
C THR A 350 -25.83 6.42 -5.73
N TYR A 351 -25.18 6.99 -4.71
CA TYR A 351 -25.66 6.99 -3.32
C TYR A 351 -25.64 8.40 -2.76
N ASN A 352 -26.27 8.57 -1.60
CA ASN A 352 -26.26 9.81 -0.84
C ASN A 352 -25.87 9.51 0.61
N VAL A 353 -25.24 10.50 1.24
CA VAL A 353 -25.01 10.52 2.68
C VAL A 353 -25.37 11.90 3.22
N SER A 354 -25.98 11.93 4.39
CA SER A 354 -26.24 13.16 5.12
C SER A 354 -25.59 13.12 6.49
N ILE A 355 -25.19 14.30 6.96
CA ILE A 355 -24.48 14.53 8.20
C ILE A 355 -25.23 15.62 8.97
N THR A 356 -25.39 15.42 10.28
CA THR A 356 -25.86 16.46 11.20
C THR A 356 -24.85 16.65 12.30
N ASP A 357 -24.46 17.89 12.56
CA ASP A 357 -23.52 18.23 13.64
C ASP A 357 -24.23 18.35 15.01
N ALA A 358 -23.45 18.53 16.08
CA ALA A 358 -23.96 18.63 17.45
C ALA A 358 -24.88 19.83 17.68
N GLN A 359 -24.77 20.87 16.84
CA GLN A 359 -25.59 22.07 16.88
C GLN A 359 -26.83 21.97 15.97
N GLY A 360 -27.02 20.84 15.28
CA GLY A 360 -28.15 20.58 14.40
C GLY A 360 -27.98 21.11 12.97
N THR A 361 -26.78 21.56 12.59
CA THR A 361 -26.46 21.93 11.21
C THR A 361 -26.51 20.70 10.33
N PHE A 362 -27.21 20.77 9.19
CA PHE A 362 -27.40 19.66 8.27
C PHE A 362 -26.58 19.85 6.99
N GLY A 363 -25.86 18.80 6.57
CA GLY A 363 -25.15 18.71 5.30
C GLY A 363 -25.47 17.41 4.56
N THR A 364 -25.39 17.41 3.23
CA THR A 364 -25.61 16.21 2.41
C THR A 364 -24.74 16.24 1.17
N THR A 365 -24.34 15.07 0.68
CA THR A 365 -23.63 14.93 -0.58
C THR A 365 -24.02 13.64 -1.31
N SER A 366 -23.78 13.62 -2.62
CA SER A 366 -24.02 12.46 -3.50
C SER A 366 -22.71 11.96 -4.08
N PHE A 367 -22.56 10.66 -4.22
CA PHE A 367 -21.34 10.03 -4.72
C PHE A 367 -21.65 8.80 -5.56
N THR A 368 -20.65 8.31 -6.31
CA THR A 368 -20.81 7.17 -7.21
C THR A 368 -19.74 6.11 -6.98
N ILE A 369 -20.17 4.86 -6.84
CA ILE A 369 -19.32 3.68 -6.93
C ILE A 369 -19.34 3.20 -8.38
N LEU A 370 -18.18 3.11 -9.01
CA LEU A 370 -18.01 2.60 -10.37
C LEU A 370 -17.67 1.10 -10.35
N SER A 371 -17.91 0.42 -11.46
CA SER A 371 -17.40 -0.93 -11.74
C SER A 371 -16.71 -0.93 -13.10
N PRO A 372 -15.81 -1.89 -13.37
CA PRO A 372 -15.47 -2.20 -14.76
C PRO A 372 -16.73 -2.67 -15.52
N SER A 373 -16.63 -2.64 -16.85
CA SER A 373 -17.67 -3.25 -17.70
C SER A 373 -17.62 -4.77 -17.58
N GLN A 374 -18.77 -5.43 -17.77
CA GLN A 374 -18.84 -6.90 -17.74
C GLN A 374 -17.91 -7.51 -18.79
N ILE A 375 -17.15 -8.54 -18.40
CA ILE A 375 -16.39 -9.34 -19.36
C ILE A 375 -17.37 -10.15 -20.20
N ILE A 376 -17.32 -9.97 -21.51
CA ILE A 376 -18.07 -10.75 -22.49
C ILE A 376 -17.06 -11.50 -23.35
N VAL A 377 -17.15 -12.82 -23.32
CA VAL A 377 -16.29 -13.73 -24.07
C VAL A 377 -17.08 -14.35 -25.21
N SER A 378 -16.62 -14.15 -26.43
CA SER A 378 -17.14 -14.83 -27.61
C SER A 378 -16.04 -15.66 -28.27
N VAL A 379 -16.43 -16.80 -28.82
CA VAL A 379 -15.52 -17.70 -29.53
C VAL A 379 -16.10 -17.98 -30.90
N THR A 380 -15.28 -17.79 -31.92
CA THR A 380 -15.60 -18.14 -33.30
C THR A 380 -14.67 -19.26 -33.76
N GLN A 381 -15.18 -20.12 -34.63
CA GLN A 381 -14.38 -21.16 -35.27
C GLN A 381 -13.96 -20.68 -36.67
N ASN A 382 -12.65 -20.58 -36.90
CA ASN A 382 -12.07 -20.22 -38.18
C ASN A 382 -11.21 -21.39 -38.69
N GLY A 383 -11.81 -22.25 -39.52
CA GLY A 383 -11.20 -23.53 -39.91
C GLY A 383 -11.05 -24.46 -38.71
N ASN A 384 -9.80 -24.83 -38.40
CA ASN A 384 -9.45 -25.72 -37.30
C ASN A 384 -9.08 -24.99 -36.00
N GLN A 385 -9.15 -23.65 -35.98
CA GLN A 385 -8.79 -22.85 -34.80
C GLN A 385 -10.04 -22.21 -34.18
N LEU A 386 -10.11 -22.26 -32.86
CA LEU A 386 -10.99 -21.45 -32.05
C LEU A 386 -10.31 -20.12 -31.75
N GLN A 387 -10.94 -19.03 -32.18
CA GLN A 387 -10.49 -17.66 -31.95
C GLN A 387 -11.40 -17.01 -30.92
N SER A 388 -10.80 -16.46 -29.86
CA SER A 388 -11.55 -15.70 -28.85
C SER A 388 -11.62 -14.21 -29.19
N THR A 389 -12.69 -13.56 -28.74
CA THR A 389 -12.82 -12.11 -28.68
C THR A 389 -13.38 -11.76 -27.32
N VAL A 390 -12.62 -10.96 -26.57
CA VAL A 390 -12.93 -10.52 -25.21
C VAL A 390 -13.19 -9.02 -25.23
N ILE A 391 -14.31 -8.60 -24.66
CA ILE A 391 -14.63 -7.18 -24.41
C ILE A 391 -15.00 -6.99 -22.94
N GLY A 392 -14.71 -5.80 -22.41
CA GLY A 392 -14.96 -5.46 -21.00
C GLY A 392 -13.98 -6.10 -20.01
N GLY A 393 -14.18 -5.88 -18.71
CA GLY A 393 -13.20 -6.16 -17.65
C GLY A 393 -12.02 -5.18 -17.62
N THR A 394 -11.02 -5.50 -16.82
CA THR A 394 -9.75 -4.76 -16.69
C THR A 394 -8.67 -5.39 -17.58
N PRO A 395 -8.12 -4.71 -18.60
CA PRO A 395 -7.18 -5.30 -19.54
C PRO A 395 -5.98 -6.01 -18.89
N GLY A 396 -5.58 -7.14 -19.47
CA GLY A 396 -4.52 -8.04 -18.97
C GLY A 396 -5.04 -9.46 -18.76
N TYR A 397 -5.73 -9.99 -19.76
CA TYR A 397 -6.45 -11.27 -19.66
C TYR A 397 -5.54 -12.49 -19.71
N SER A 398 -5.85 -13.46 -18.85
CA SER A 398 -5.39 -14.85 -18.94
C SER A 398 -6.50 -15.74 -19.51
N TYR A 399 -6.10 -16.79 -20.21
CA TYR A 399 -7.00 -17.68 -20.95
C TYR A 399 -6.87 -19.10 -20.40
N ASN A 400 -8.00 -19.80 -20.27
CA ASN A 400 -8.05 -21.21 -19.93
C ASN A 400 -9.13 -21.92 -20.74
N TRP A 401 -8.71 -22.70 -21.73
CA TRP A 401 -9.58 -23.58 -22.49
C TRP A 401 -9.75 -24.90 -21.76
N THR A 402 -10.99 -25.35 -21.63
CA THR A 402 -11.30 -26.63 -20.97
C THR A 402 -12.08 -27.57 -21.89
N LEU A 403 -11.81 -28.86 -21.76
CA LEU A 403 -12.58 -29.96 -22.36
C LEU A 403 -12.99 -30.92 -21.23
N ALA A 404 -14.29 -31.14 -21.06
CA ALA A 404 -14.84 -31.93 -19.95
C ALA A 404 -14.30 -31.49 -18.56
N GLY A 405 -14.09 -30.18 -18.39
CA GLY A 405 -13.57 -29.57 -17.15
C GLY A 405 -12.04 -29.61 -16.98
N LEU A 406 -11.30 -30.24 -17.89
CA LEU A 406 -9.83 -30.29 -17.84
C LEU A 406 -9.21 -29.18 -18.70
N SER A 407 -8.23 -28.45 -18.17
CA SER A 407 -7.47 -27.44 -18.90
C SER A 407 -6.68 -28.06 -20.05
N VAL A 408 -6.87 -27.54 -21.25
CA VAL A 408 -6.24 -28.02 -22.50
C VAL A 408 -5.47 -26.93 -23.25
N GLY A 409 -5.57 -25.66 -22.86
CA GLY A 409 -4.79 -24.58 -23.47
C GLY A 409 -4.93 -23.24 -22.76
N THR A 410 -3.94 -22.36 -22.90
CA THR A 410 -3.84 -21.08 -22.16
C THR A 410 -3.63 -19.84 -23.04
N THR A 411 -3.82 -19.98 -24.35
CA THR A 411 -3.64 -18.92 -25.33
C THR A 411 -4.98 -18.37 -25.82
N ALA A 412 -4.98 -17.12 -26.30
CA ALA A 412 -6.19 -16.47 -26.84
C ALA A 412 -6.84 -17.26 -27.98
N ASN A 413 -6.02 -17.86 -28.85
CA ASN A 413 -6.47 -18.75 -29.89
C ASN A 413 -6.04 -20.18 -29.56
N PHE A 414 -6.87 -21.16 -29.88
CA PHE A 414 -6.64 -22.56 -29.53
C PHE A 414 -7.01 -23.49 -30.69
N ILE A 415 -6.20 -24.53 -30.92
CA ILE A 415 -6.47 -25.55 -31.95
C ILE A 415 -6.91 -26.82 -31.24
N PRO A 416 -8.21 -27.19 -31.31
CA PRO A 416 -8.72 -28.43 -30.75
C PRO A 416 -8.02 -29.66 -31.30
N THR A 417 -7.62 -30.58 -30.42
CA THR A 417 -7.00 -31.87 -30.78
C THR A 417 -7.95 -33.05 -30.62
N GLN A 418 -9.07 -32.85 -29.95
CA GLN A 418 -10.09 -33.86 -29.66
C GLN A 418 -11.48 -33.35 -30.00
N ILE A 419 -12.39 -34.27 -30.31
CA ILE A 419 -13.82 -33.95 -30.42
C ILE A 419 -14.39 -33.61 -29.04
N GLY A 420 -15.35 -32.70 -29.00
CA GLY A 420 -16.08 -32.39 -27.77
C GLY A 420 -16.41 -30.92 -27.59
N SER A 421 -16.88 -30.59 -26.40
CA SER A 421 -17.37 -29.26 -26.04
C SER A 421 -16.28 -28.48 -25.30
N TYR A 422 -15.76 -27.44 -25.94
CA TYR A 422 -14.72 -26.59 -25.38
C TYR A 422 -15.34 -25.34 -24.75
N ILE A 423 -14.90 -25.01 -23.53
CA ILE A 423 -15.29 -23.78 -22.84
C ILE A 423 -14.03 -22.97 -22.58
N LEU A 424 -14.05 -21.69 -22.99
CA LEU A 424 -13.00 -20.75 -22.64
C LEU A 424 -13.40 -19.99 -21.38
N THR A 425 -12.54 -19.99 -20.38
CA THR A 425 -12.62 -19.12 -19.21
C THR A 425 -11.56 -18.04 -19.31
N ILE A 426 -11.97 -16.79 -19.14
CA ILE A 426 -11.12 -15.61 -19.09
C ILE A 426 -11.03 -15.13 -17.65
N THR A 427 -9.82 -14.77 -17.21
CA THR A 427 -9.60 -14.03 -15.96
C THR A 427 -8.83 -12.76 -16.27
N ASP A 428 -9.31 -11.62 -15.79
CA ASP A 428 -8.68 -10.32 -16.01
C ASP A 428 -7.62 -9.99 -14.93
N THR A 429 -6.99 -8.81 -15.00
CA THR A 429 -5.92 -8.41 -14.05
C THR A 429 -6.42 -8.26 -12.60
N ASN A 430 -7.71 -7.96 -12.43
CA ASN A 430 -8.34 -7.85 -11.11
C ASN A 430 -8.83 -9.21 -10.59
N GLY A 431 -8.65 -10.30 -11.35
CA GLY A 431 -9.14 -11.63 -10.99
C GLY A 431 -10.60 -11.90 -11.37
N CYS A 432 -11.23 -11.03 -12.15
CA CYS A 432 -12.63 -11.17 -12.56
C CYS A 432 -12.76 -12.27 -13.63
N VAL A 433 -13.73 -13.17 -13.46
CA VAL A 433 -13.88 -14.37 -14.30
C VAL A 433 -15.14 -14.33 -15.16
N ALA A 434 -15.01 -14.69 -16.44
CA ALA A 434 -16.14 -14.99 -17.31
C ALA A 434 -15.85 -16.18 -18.23
N SER A 435 -16.89 -16.92 -18.59
CA SER A 435 -16.78 -18.08 -19.48
C SER A 435 -17.58 -17.87 -20.76
N SER A 436 -17.06 -18.39 -21.87
CA SER A 436 -17.80 -18.47 -23.13
C SER A 436 -18.93 -19.50 -23.02
N ASN A 437 -19.90 -19.42 -23.93
CA ASN A 437 -20.75 -20.57 -24.22
C ASN A 437 -19.89 -21.75 -24.74
N PRO A 438 -20.32 -23.01 -24.53
CA PRO A 438 -19.59 -24.16 -25.03
C PRO A 438 -19.55 -24.21 -26.56
N VAL A 439 -18.36 -24.45 -27.12
CA VAL A 439 -18.14 -24.61 -28.57
C VAL A 439 -17.91 -26.07 -28.88
N ASN A 440 -18.82 -26.67 -29.63
CA ASN A 440 -18.78 -28.09 -29.96
C ASN A 440 -17.96 -28.33 -31.23
N ILE A 441 -16.85 -29.04 -31.09
CA ILE A 441 -16.05 -29.52 -32.22
C ILE A 441 -16.55 -30.90 -32.62
N THR A 442 -17.16 -30.97 -33.79
CA THR A 442 -17.58 -32.21 -34.43
C THR A 442 -16.76 -32.41 -35.70
N ILE A 443 -16.25 -33.62 -35.90
CA ILE A 443 -15.77 -34.02 -37.22
C ILE A 443 -17.01 -34.48 -38.00
N THR A 444 -17.30 -33.87 -39.14
CA THR A 444 -18.05 -34.56 -40.20
C THR A 444 -17.05 -35.43 -40.94
N PRO A 445 -17.00 -36.75 -40.71
CA PRO A 445 -16.08 -37.61 -41.45
C PRO A 445 -16.41 -37.53 -42.95
N THR A 446 -15.45 -37.07 -43.75
CA THR A 446 -15.45 -37.29 -45.19
C THR A 446 -14.87 -38.68 -45.43
N TRP A 447 -15.74 -39.69 -45.48
CA TRP A 447 -15.34 -41.06 -45.79
C TRP A 447 -15.03 -41.18 -47.29
N ASP A 448 -13.90 -41.81 -47.64
CA ASP A 448 -13.59 -42.24 -49.01
C ASP A 448 -13.63 -43.78 -49.07
N CYS A 449 -13.98 -44.37 -50.22
CA CYS A 449 -13.99 -45.84 -50.41
C CYS A 449 -12.71 -46.24 -51.17
N ASP A 450 -12.00 -47.27 -50.71
CA ASP A 450 -10.94 -47.90 -51.53
C ASP A 450 -11.53 -48.79 -52.65
N VAL A 451 -10.68 -49.28 -53.55
CA VAL A 451 -11.07 -50.16 -54.66
C VAL A 451 -11.60 -51.54 -54.24
N GLN A 452 -11.54 -51.86 -52.95
CA GLN A 452 -12.05 -53.10 -52.35
C GLN A 452 -13.36 -52.86 -51.57
N GLY A 453 -13.84 -51.60 -51.51
CA GLY A 453 -15.06 -51.23 -50.80
C GLY A 453 -14.86 -51.00 -49.30
N ASN A 454 -13.62 -50.85 -48.83
CA ASN A 454 -13.33 -50.52 -47.44
C ASN A 454 -13.38 -49.00 -47.21
N CYS A 455 -13.91 -48.61 -46.04
CA CYS A 455 -13.84 -47.23 -45.51
C CYS A 455 -12.36 -46.83 -45.26
N VAL A 456 -11.85 -45.80 -45.94
CA VAL A 456 -10.49 -45.24 -45.73
C VAL A 456 -10.52 -43.76 -45.31
N ASP A 457 -9.61 -43.40 -44.40
CA ASP A 457 -9.34 -42.02 -43.98
C ASP A 457 -8.41 -41.34 -45.00
N PRO A 458 -8.82 -40.23 -45.65
CA PRO A 458 -8.00 -39.56 -46.65
C PRO A 458 -6.74 -38.88 -46.09
N GLY A 459 -6.58 -38.77 -44.76
CA GLY A 459 -5.50 -38.01 -44.14
C GLY A 459 -4.21 -38.75 -43.80
N THR A 460 -4.23 -40.08 -43.61
CA THR A 460 -3.09 -40.76 -42.94
C THR A 460 -2.54 -42.01 -43.64
N GLY A 461 -3.23 -42.57 -44.64
CA GLY A 461 -2.71 -43.69 -45.44
C GLY A 461 -2.36 -44.98 -44.68
N ASN A 462 -2.66 -45.06 -43.37
CA ASN A 462 -2.44 -46.23 -42.52
C ASN A 462 -3.67 -46.40 -41.62
N GLY A 463 -4.50 -47.38 -41.95
CA GLY A 463 -5.73 -47.67 -41.22
C GLY A 463 -5.47 -48.24 -39.82
N ILE A 464 -6.43 -48.00 -38.91
CA ILE A 464 -7.21 -48.98 -38.13
C ILE A 464 -7.94 -48.20 -37.03
N TYR A 465 -9.28 -48.22 -37.01
CA TYR A 465 -10.07 -47.84 -35.82
C TYR A 465 -10.69 -49.11 -35.19
N PRO A 466 -10.88 -49.17 -33.86
CA PRO A 466 -11.05 -50.44 -33.14
C PRO A 466 -12.47 -51.00 -33.13
N THR A 467 -13.47 -50.34 -33.73
CA THR A 467 -14.84 -50.85 -33.71
C THR A 467 -15.57 -50.61 -35.01
N GLN A 468 -16.14 -51.69 -35.54
CA GLN A 468 -16.86 -51.81 -36.81
C GLN A 468 -18.19 -51.03 -36.84
N ALA A 469 -18.52 -50.25 -35.80
CA ALA A 469 -19.83 -49.63 -35.59
C ALA A 469 -19.98 -48.21 -36.16
N ALA A 470 -18.91 -47.57 -36.64
CA ALA A 470 -18.96 -46.20 -37.18
C ALA A 470 -19.07 -46.11 -38.71
N CYS A 471 -18.85 -47.20 -39.45
CA CYS A 471 -19.02 -47.27 -40.90
C CYS A 471 -20.43 -47.84 -41.19
N ILE A 472 -21.48 -47.03 -40.98
CA ILE A 472 -22.83 -47.33 -41.49
C ILE A 472 -22.87 -46.87 -42.95
N ALA A 473 -22.19 -47.57 -43.84
CA ALA A 473 -22.27 -47.35 -45.28
C ALA A 473 -21.68 -48.55 -46.02
N VAL A 474 -22.54 -49.41 -46.56
CA VAL A 474 -22.15 -50.44 -47.52
C VAL A 474 -21.75 -49.72 -48.82
N CYS A 475 -20.45 -49.69 -49.17
CA CYS A 475 -20.01 -49.23 -50.50
C CYS A 475 -20.50 -50.28 -51.53
N GLU A 476 -21.37 -49.91 -52.47
CA GLU A 476 -21.77 -50.78 -53.59
C GLU A 476 -20.81 -50.57 -54.77
N VAL A 477 -20.07 -51.62 -55.14
CA VAL A 477 -19.24 -51.64 -56.34
C VAL A 477 -20.03 -52.32 -57.44
N THR A 478 -20.46 -51.55 -58.45
CA THR A 478 -21.13 -52.10 -59.64
C THR A 478 -20.21 -52.02 -60.85
N ALA A 479 -20.00 -53.17 -61.49
CA ALA A 479 -19.28 -53.26 -62.76
C ALA A 479 -20.22 -52.82 -63.90
N ILE A 480 -19.80 -51.85 -64.70
CA ILE A 480 -20.55 -51.44 -65.90
C ILE A 480 -19.86 -52.07 -67.11
N GLU A 481 -20.64 -52.77 -67.94
CA GLU A 481 -20.15 -53.34 -69.19
C GLU A 481 -20.09 -52.25 -70.27
N GLU A 482 -18.88 -51.92 -70.73
CA GLU A 482 -18.72 -51.30 -72.04
C GLU A 482 -18.65 -52.41 -73.10
N GLN A 483 -19.51 -52.31 -74.12
CA GLN A 483 -19.44 -53.19 -75.28
C GLN A 483 -18.22 -52.85 -76.14
N ASN A 484 -17.04 -53.32 -75.73
CA ASN A 484 -15.99 -53.83 -76.61
C ASN A 484 -14.86 -54.51 -75.80
N TYR A 485 -14.89 -55.85 -75.86
CA TYR A 485 -13.85 -56.85 -75.53
C TYR A 485 -12.81 -56.56 -74.41
N ASN A 486 -13.06 -57.22 -73.28
CA ASN A 486 -12.15 -57.60 -72.17
C ASN A 486 -11.81 -56.60 -71.05
N LYS A 487 -12.55 -55.49 -70.89
CA LYS A 487 -12.40 -54.60 -69.72
C LYS A 487 -13.76 -54.23 -69.12
N LYS A 488 -13.89 -54.25 -67.78
CA LYS A 488 -15.05 -53.69 -67.05
C LYS A 488 -14.62 -52.44 -66.29
N LEU A 489 -15.40 -51.36 -66.40
CA LEU A 489 -15.20 -50.13 -65.64
C LEU A 489 -15.89 -50.28 -64.26
N LEU A 490 -15.16 -49.99 -63.19
CA LEU A 490 -15.72 -49.98 -61.85
C LEU A 490 -16.32 -48.60 -61.56
N LYS A 491 -17.63 -48.54 -61.33
CA LYS A 491 -18.28 -47.34 -60.81
C LYS A 491 -18.41 -47.48 -59.30
N ILE A 492 -17.81 -46.52 -58.60
CA ILE A 492 -17.88 -46.41 -57.14
C ILE A 492 -18.80 -45.24 -56.83
N THR A 493 -19.86 -45.51 -56.08
CA THR A 493 -20.86 -44.51 -55.67
C THR A 493 -21.00 -44.47 -54.16
N ASP A 494 -21.25 -43.28 -53.61
CA ASP A 494 -21.60 -43.13 -52.20
C ASP A 494 -23.04 -43.60 -51.90
N ILE A 495 -23.44 -43.58 -50.62
CA ILE A 495 -24.77 -44.02 -50.15
C ILE A 495 -25.94 -43.16 -50.66
N LEU A 496 -25.67 -42.04 -51.33
CA LEU A 496 -26.66 -41.18 -51.98
C LEU A 496 -26.66 -41.37 -53.51
N GLY A 497 -25.90 -42.36 -54.03
CA GLY A 497 -25.80 -42.66 -55.46
C GLY A 497 -24.90 -41.71 -56.24
N ARG A 498 -24.07 -40.90 -55.58
CA ARG A 498 -23.17 -39.94 -56.24
C ARG A 498 -21.86 -40.63 -56.60
N GLU A 499 -21.37 -40.42 -57.83
CA GLU A 499 -20.07 -40.96 -58.26
C GLU A 499 -18.92 -40.31 -57.49
N VAL A 500 -18.03 -41.13 -56.94
CA VAL A 500 -16.89 -40.64 -56.13
C VAL A 500 -15.75 -40.10 -57.02
N ASN A 501 -15.85 -40.23 -58.35
CA ASN A 501 -14.78 -39.94 -59.31
C ASN A 501 -14.71 -38.52 -59.88
N GLU A 502 -15.49 -37.56 -59.40
CA GLU A 502 -15.32 -36.15 -59.82
C GLU A 502 -14.29 -35.42 -58.97
N LYS A 503 -13.01 -35.52 -59.35
CA LYS A 503 -11.99 -34.46 -59.17
C LYS A 503 -10.77 -34.70 -60.09
N ARG A 504 -10.19 -33.59 -60.58
CA ARG A 504 -9.13 -33.53 -61.63
C ARG A 504 -7.93 -34.45 -61.28
N ASN A 505 -7.44 -35.18 -62.29
CA ASN A 505 -6.55 -36.35 -62.25
C ASN A 505 -7.26 -37.68 -61.89
N THR A 506 -8.27 -38.03 -62.68
CA THR A 506 -9.06 -39.25 -62.50
C THR A 506 -8.21 -40.50 -62.72
N THR A 507 -8.20 -41.38 -61.72
CA THR A 507 -7.63 -42.71 -61.82
C THR A 507 -8.74 -43.69 -62.19
N LEU A 508 -8.66 -44.29 -63.37
CA LEU A 508 -9.56 -45.34 -63.82
C LEU A 508 -8.98 -46.71 -63.44
N PHE A 509 -9.83 -47.60 -62.94
CA PHE A 509 -9.48 -48.99 -62.67
C PHE A 509 -10.26 -49.91 -63.60
N TYR A 510 -9.53 -50.77 -64.31
CA TYR A 510 -10.10 -51.80 -65.18
C TYR A 510 -9.85 -53.17 -64.57
N ILE A 511 -10.88 -54.01 -64.54
CA ILE A 511 -10.73 -55.45 -64.23
C ILE A 511 -10.80 -56.26 -65.52
N TYR A 512 -9.82 -57.13 -65.72
CA TYR A 512 -9.79 -58.11 -66.79
C TYR A 512 -10.47 -59.42 -66.37
N ASN A 513 -10.89 -60.22 -67.35
CA ASN A 513 -11.60 -61.49 -67.11
C ASN A 513 -10.78 -62.53 -66.34
N ASP A 514 -9.46 -62.38 -66.25
CA ASP A 514 -8.56 -63.23 -65.47
C ASP A 514 -8.36 -62.74 -64.02
N GLY A 515 -9.04 -61.66 -63.62
CA GLY A 515 -8.97 -61.07 -62.29
C GLY A 515 -7.85 -60.05 -62.10
N THR A 516 -7.06 -59.76 -63.14
CA THR A 516 -6.02 -58.72 -63.05
C THR A 516 -6.63 -57.31 -63.09
N VAL A 517 -6.03 -56.38 -62.35
CA VAL A 517 -6.50 -54.98 -62.24
C VAL A 517 -5.47 -54.03 -62.86
N GLU A 518 -5.88 -53.21 -63.81
CA GLU A 518 -5.06 -52.16 -64.40
C GLU A 518 -5.50 -50.78 -63.89
N LYS A 519 -4.54 -50.04 -63.35
CA LYS A 519 -4.70 -48.64 -62.93
C LYS A 519 -4.24 -47.74 -64.07
N LYS A 520 -5.16 -46.95 -64.63
CA LYS A 520 -4.82 -45.92 -65.62
C LYS A 520 -5.05 -44.54 -65.02
N ILE A 521 -3.98 -43.78 -64.89
CA ILE A 521 -4.03 -42.39 -64.45
C ILE A 521 -4.15 -41.54 -65.71
N ILE A 522 -5.26 -40.81 -65.87
CA ILE A 522 -5.37 -39.79 -66.90
C ILE A 522 -4.84 -38.50 -66.28
N ILE A 523 -3.75 -37.99 -66.86
CA ILE A 523 -3.18 -36.69 -66.52
C ILE A 523 -3.54 -35.78 -67.71
N GLU A 524 -4.27 -34.69 -67.45
CA GLU A 524 -4.35 -33.56 -68.38
C GLU A 524 -3.24 -32.55 -68.08
#